data_AF-A0A3N5TFN2-F1
#
_entry.id   AF-A0A3N5TFN2-F1
#
_cell.length_a   1.000
_cell.length_b   1.000
_cell.length_c   1.000
_cell.angle_alpha   90.00
_cell.angle_beta   90.00
_cell.angle_gamma   90.00
#
_symmetry.space_group_name_H-M   'P 1'
#
loop_
_entity.id
_entity.type
_entity.pdbx_description
1 polymer ?
#
loop_
_entity_poly.entity_id
_entity_poly.type
_entity_poly.pdbx_seq_one_letter_code
_entity_poly.pdbx_strand_id
1 'polypeptide(L)'
;MLYIFHPTISQPEWERLFAARSMIYSKILEKQESDEEGGKFPHLRDELACIQAVRQLSIDGCRHLFPLIRRASSSEARQLVAAFGSVSEFSPRN
;
A
#
# COMPACT_ATOMS: atom_id res chain seq x y z
N MET A 1 -1.66 15.89 -10.45
CA MET A 1 -0.45 16.20 -11.24
C MET A 1 0.09 17.56 -10.79
N LEU A 2 0.97 17.61 -9.79
CA LEU A 2 1.60 18.86 -9.34
C LEU A 2 2.96 19.09 -10.00
N TYR A 3 3.64 18.00 -10.41
CA TYR A 3 4.97 18.03 -11.01
C TYR A 3 5.07 18.80 -12.34
N ILE A 4 4.00 18.83 -13.13
CA ILE A 4 3.95 19.56 -14.42
C ILE A 4 3.64 21.05 -14.20
N PHE A 5 2.81 21.38 -13.21
CA PHE A 5 2.22 22.71 -13.06
C PHE A 5 2.87 23.56 -11.97
N HIS A 6 3.57 22.96 -10.99
CA HIS A 6 4.23 23.67 -9.89
C HIS A 6 5.55 22.99 -9.48
N PRO A 7 6.62 23.14 -10.29
CA PRO A 7 7.92 22.50 -10.03
C PRO A 7 8.55 22.94 -8.69
N THR A 8 8.21 24.14 -8.21
CA THR A 8 8.67 24.69 -6.92
C THR A 8 8.02 24.04 -5.70
N ILE A 9 6.92 23.29 -5.89
CA ILE A 9 6.23 22.52 -4.83
C ILE A 9 6.72 21.06 -4.83
N SER A 10 7.60 20.68 -5.75
CA SER A 10 8.08 19.30 -5.85
C SER A 10 8.79 18.90 -4.56
N GLN A 11 8.22 17.90 -3.90
CA GLN A 11 8.75 17.30 -2.69
C GLN A 11 9.20 15.89 -3.06
N PRO A 12 10.41 15.73 -3.62
CA PRO A 12 10.82 14.49 -4.30
C PRO A 12 10.82 13.28 -3.35
N GLU A 13 11.06 13.49 -2.05
CA GLU A 13 11.01 12.41 -1.06
C GLU A 13 9.59 11.90 -0.83
N TRP A 14 8.63 12.81 -0.66
CA TRP A 14 7.22 12.47 -0.49
C TRP A 14 6.65 11.85 -1.77
N GLU A 15 6.97 12.41 -2.93
CA GLU A 15 6.58 11.85 -4.23
C GLU A 15 7.08 10.41 -4.40
N ARG A 16 8.34 10.14 -4.07
CA ARG A 16 8.91 8.78 -4.11
C ARG A 16 8.22 7.83 -3.12
N LEU A 17 7.94 8.30 -1.90
CA LEU A 17 7.23 7.50 -0.90
C LEU A 17 5.80 7.16 -1.35
N PHE A 18 5.06 8.15 -1.86
CA PHE A 18 3.69 7.94 -2.35
C PHE A 18 3.66 7.06 -3.60
N ALA A 19 4.63 7.20 -4.51
CA ALA A 19 4.76 6.31 -5.66
C ALA A 19 5.07 4.87 -5.24
N ALA A 20 5.98 4.65 -4.29
CA ALA A 20 6.28 3.30 -3.81
C ALA A 20 5.08 2.67 -3.10
N ARG A 21 4.37 3.45 -2.26
CA ARG A 21 3.15 3.03 -1.58
C ARG A 21 2.03 2.70 -2.56
N SER A 22 1.83 3.51 -3.61
CA SER A 22 0.79 3.25 -4.61
C SER A 22 1.02 1.94 -5.37
N MET A 23 2.29 1.59 -5.67
CA MET A 23 2.62 0.31 -6.29
C MET A 23 2.26 -0.89 -5.42
N ILE A 24 2.48 -0.80 -4.10
CA ILE A 24 2.09 -1.86 -3.15
C ILE A 24 0.57 -1.91 -3.01
N TYR A 25 -0.07 -0.75 -2.86
CA TYR A 25 -1.52 -0.63 -2.79
C TYR A 25 -2.19 -1.29 -4.00
N SER A 26 -1.76 -0.96 -5.22
CA SER A 26 -2.30 -1.58 -6.44
C SER A 26 -2.07 -3.09 -6.52
N LYS A 27 -1.08 -3.63 -5.81
CA LYS A 27 -0.83 -5.07 -5.78
C LYS A 27 -1.71 -5.81 -4.76
N ILE A 28 -1.94 -5.23 -3.58
CA ILE A 28 -2.74 -5.85 -2.51
C ILE A 28 -4.24 -5.56 -2.64
N LEU A 29 -4.59 -4.53 -3.40
CA LEU A 29 -5.97 -4.21 -3.74
C LEU A 29 -6.51 -5.33 -4.61
N GLU A 30 -7.38 -6.13 -4.02
CA GLU A 30 -8.04 -7.21 -4.73
C GLU A 30 -9.22 -6.58 -5.47
N LYS A 31 -9.16 -6.58 -6.81
CA LYS A 31 -10.31 -6.22 -7.63
C LYS A 31 -11.23 -7.44 -7.70
N GLN A 32 -11.98 -7.69 -6.63
CA GLN A 32 -13.16 -8.55 -6.73
C GLN A 32 -14.22 -7.74 -7.49
N GLU A 33 -14.48 -8.08 -8.76
CA GLU A 33 -15.77 -7.79 -9.36
C GLU A 33 -16.78 -8.65 -8.60
N SER A 34 -17.38 -8.08 -7.56
CA SER A 34 -18.30 -8.84 -6.72
C SER A 34 -19.57 -9.13 -7.48
N ASP A 35 -19.79 -10.41 -7.77
CA ASP A 35 -21.13 -10.94 -7.95
C ASP A 35 -21.91 -10.71 -6.64
N GLU A 36 -23.14 -10.25 -6.83
CA GLU A 36 -24.04 -9.71 -5.83
C GLU A 36 -24.35 -10.70 -4.70
N GLU A 37 -23.62 -10.70 -3.58
CA GLU A 37 -24.22 -11.22 -2.33
C GLU A 37 -23.54 -10.76 -1.03
N GLY A 38 -24.33 -10.10 -0.17
CA GLY A 38 -24.30 -10.43 1.26
C GLY A 38 -23.81 -9.38 2.27
N GLY A 39 -23.42 -8.16 1.90
CA GLY A 39 -22.98 -7.18 2.90
C GLY A 39 -23.03 -5.72 2.48
N LYS A 40 -23.25 -4.81 3.44
CA LYS A 40 -23.23 -3.35 3.22
C LYS A 40 -21.78 -2.91 2.95
N PHE A 41 -21.42 -2.79 1.68
CA PHE A 41 -20.13 -2.30 1.14
C PHE A 41 -18.86 -3.03 1.62
N PRO A 42 -18.74 -4.36 1.43
CA PRO A 42 -17.53 -5.11 1.81
C PRO A 42 -16.26 -4.59 1.11
N HIS A 43 -16.37 -4.13 -0.14
CA HIS A 43 -15.24 -3.59 -0.93
C HIS A 43 -14.62 -2.35 -0.27
N LEU A 44 -15.44 -1.44 0.28
CA LEU A 44 -14.98 -0.21 0.92
C LEU A 44 -14.19 -0.46 2.22
N ARG A 45 -14.53 -1.51 2.97
CA ARG A 45 -13.79 -1.89 4.18
C ARG A 45 -12.43 -2.48 3.85
N ASP A 46 -12.38 -3.30 2.79
CA ASP A 46 -11.14 -3.90 2.31
C ASP A 46 -10.16 -2.84 1.76
N GLU A 47 -10.70 -1.86 1.02
CA GLU A 47 -9.94 -0.69 0.56
C GLU A 47 -9.36 0.12 1.72
N LEU A 48 -10.15 0.39 2.77
CA LEU A 48 -9.69 1.13 3.93
C LEU A 48 -8.56 0.40 4.67
N ALA A 49 -8.69 -0.92 4.85
CA ALA A 49 -7.65 -1.73 5.48
C ALA A 49 -6.35 -1.70 4.66
N CYS A 50 -6.44 -1.81 3.33
CA CYS A 50 -5.29 -1.71 2.44
C CYS A 50 -4.61 -0.33 2.53
N ILE A 51 -5.39 0.76 2.56
CA ILE A 51 -4.87 2.11 2.72
C ILE A 51 -4.15 2.26 4.06
N GLN A 52 -4.74 1.77 5.15
CA GLN A 52 -4.15 1.85 6.48
C GLN A 52 -2.82 1.09 6.57
N ALA A 53 -2.77 -0.12 6.00
CA ALA A 53 -1.55 -0.93 5.98
C ALA A 53 -0.41 -0.24 5.21
N VAL A 54 -0.71 0.26 4.00
CA VAL A 54 0.30 0.89 3.14
C VAL A 54 0.77 2.25 3.69
N ARG A 55 -0.10 2.99 4.40
CA ARG A 55 0.27 4.28 5.02
C ARG A 55 1.35 4.17 6.09
N GLN A 56 1.52 3.00 6.69
CA GLN A 56 2.53 2.76 7.72
C GLN A 56 3.90 2.40 7.12
N LEU A 57 3.97 2.03 5.84
CA LEU A 57 5.22 1.59 5.22
C LEU A 57 6.18 2.74 4.96
N SER A 58 7.41 2.63 5.43
CA SER A 58 8.51 3.51 5.01
C SER A 58 8.97 3.20 3.58
N ILE A 59 9.77 4.08 2.98
CA ILE A 59 10.33 3.84 1.64
C ILE A 59 11.17 2.56 1.61
N ASP A 60 11.94 2.29 2.67
CA ASP A 60 12.73 1.07 2.79
C ASP A 60 11.85 -0.16 2.96
N GLY A 61 10.80 -0.08 3.78
CA GLY A 61 9.80 -1.14 3.88
C GLY A 61 9.20 -1.48 2.51
N CYS A 62 8.86 -0.45 1.73
CA CYS A 62 8.36 -0.66 0.36
C CYS A 62 9.39 -1.35 -0.55
N ARG A 63 10.68 -1.01 -0.44
CA ARG A 63 11.75 -1.62 -1.25
C ARG A 63 11.97 -3.09 -0.91
N HIS A 64 11.83 -3.48 0.35
CA HIS A 64 11.96 -4.88 0.78
C HIS A 64 10.73 -5.71 0.42
N LEU A 65 9.53 -5.14 0.59
CA LEU A 65 8.27 -5.83 0.31
C LEU A 65 8.02 -6.04 -1.18
N PHE A 66 8.30 -5.04 -2.02
CA PHE A 66 7.90 -5.07 -3.42
C PHE A 66 8.41 -6.29 -4.21
N PRO A 67 9.68 -6.71 -4.10
CA PRO A 67 10.17 -7.92 -4.76
C PRO A 67 9.47 -9.20 -4.31
N LEU A 68 9.11 -9.29 -3.02
CA LEU A 68 8.45 -10.46 -2.42
C LEU A 68 7.00 -10.57 -2.91
N ILE A 69 6.26 -9.46 -2.85
CA ILE A 69 4.85 -9.45 -3.24
C ILE A 69 4.67 -9.52 -4.75
N ARG A 70 5.64 -9.05 -5.55
CA ARG A 70 5.51 -8.96 -7.03
C ARG A 70 5.11 -10.30 -7.67
N ARG A 71 5.64 -11.41 -7.15
CA ARG A 71 5.39 -12.77 -7.65
C ARG A 71 4.25 -13.49 -6.92
N ALA A 72 3.77 -12.94 -5.81
CA ALA A 72 2.69 -13.51 -5.01
C ALA A 72 1.31 -13.15 -5.61
N SER A 73 0.28 -13.93 -5.27
CA SER A 73 -1.12 -13.55 -5.50
C SER A 73 -1.50 -12.32 -4.65
N SER A 74 -2.61 -11.65 -4.97
CA SER A 74 -3.06 -10.47 -4.20
C SER A 74 -3.38 -10.82 -2.74
N SER A 75 -3.93 -12.00 -2.48
CA SER A 75 -4.22 -12.51 -1.13
C SER A 75 -2.94 -12.77 -0.33
N GLU A 76 -1.96 -13.48 -0.92
CA GLU A 76 -0.66 -13.72 -0.28
C GLU A 76 0.11 -12.41 -0.05
N ALA A 77 0.08 -11.49 -1.02
CA ALA A 77 0.68 -10.17 -0.88
C ALA A 77 0.07 -9.38 0.30
N ARG A 78 -1.25 -9.49 0.50
CA ARG A 78 -1.94 -8.83 1.62
C ARG A 78 -1.49 -9.41 2.97
N GLN A 79 -1.36 -10.73 3.07
CA GLN A 79 -0.84 -11.39 4.28
C GLN A 79 0.59 -10.96 4.58
N LEU A 80 1.46 -10.90 3.57
CA LEU A 80 2.84 -10.45 3.72
C LEU A 80 2.94 -8.99 4.19
N VAL A 81 2.10 -8.10 3.65
CA VAL A 81 2.06 -6.69 4.08
C VAL A 81 1.52 -6.56 5.51
N ALA A 82 0.48 -7.31 5.87
CA ALA A 82 -0.06 -7.32 7.23
C ALA A 82 0.96 -7.83 8.26
N ALA A 83 1.68 -8.92 7.93
CA ALA A 83 2.76 -9.46 8.76
C ALA A 83 3.95 -8.51 8.90
N PHE A 84 4.25 -7.72 7.86
CA PHE A 84 5.30 -6.71 7.93
C PHE A 84 4.90 -5.52 8.84
N GLY A 85 3.62 -5.13 8.82
CA GLY A 85 3.07 -4.09 9.68
C GLY A 85 3.14 -4.41 11.17
N SER A 86 2.86 -5.66 11.56
CA SER A 86 2.98 -6.10 12.96
C SER A 86 4.44 -6.16 13.47
N VAL A 87 5.41 -6.34 12.57
CA VAL A 87 6.84 -6.29 12.90
C VAL A 87 7.36 -4.85 12.95
N SER A 88 6.75 -3.93 12.18
CA SER A 88 7.19 -2.53 12.09
C SER A 88 6.85 -1.66 13.32
N GLU A 89 6.06 -2.16 14.29
CA GLU A 89 5.88 -1.47 15.58
C GLU A 89 7.18 -1.43 16.42
N PHE A 90 8.22 -2.17 16.03
CA PHE A 90 9.49 -2.27 16.75
C PHE A 90 10.67 -1.44 16.21
N SER A 91 10.45 -0.51 15.26
CA SER A 91 11.53 0.38 14.83
C SER A 91 11.44 1.75 15.54
N PRO A 92 12.37 2.09 16.44
CA PRO A 92 12.34 3.35 17.15
C PRO A 92 12.63 4.47 16.15
N ARG A 93 11.72 5.46 16.12
CA ARG A 93 11.99 6.75 15.51
C ARG A 93 13.23 7.34 16.17
N ASN A 94 14.26 7.63 15.38
CA ASN A 94 15.38 8.47 15.75
C ASN A 94 15.40 9.67 14.80
#